data_AF-A0A6A2G9L8-F1
#
_entry.id   AF-A0A6A2G9L8-F1
#
_cell.length_a   1.000
_cell.length_b   1.000
_cell.length_c   1.000
_cell.angle_alpha   90.00
_cell.angle_beta   90.00
_cell.angle_gamma   90.00
#
_symmetry.space_group_name_H-M   'P 1'
#
loop_
_entity.id
_entity.type
_entity.pdbx_description
1 polymer ?
#
loop_
_entity_poly.entity_id
_entity_poly.type
_entity_poly.pdbx_seq_one_letter_code
_entity_poly.pdbx_strand_id
1 'polypeptide(L)'
;MSGCNPITYNNVPPDVFTCMKKKLEGAGIHVPPGNSGDMEGSGVKAHFEWDGIKNLKITIIDKPFIVSCGYVIGKITDFVHECHGNA
;
A
#
# COMPACT_ATOMS: atom_id res chain seq x y z
N MET A 1 -13.00 15.93 -2.98
CA MET A 1 -11.69 15.31 -2.71
C MET A 1 -11.75 13.91 -3.31
N SER A 2 -10.82 13.57 -4.21
CA SER A 2 -10.83 12.33 -5.00
C SER A 2 -10.18 11.14 -4.30
N GLY A 3 -9.68 11.36 -3.09
CA GLY A 3 -9.07 10.34 -2.23
C GLY A 3 -10.08 9.30 -1.75
N CYS A 4 -9.57 8.13 -1.37
CA CYS A 4 -10.37 7.02 -0.86
C CYS A 4 -10.36 7.00 0.67
N ASN A 5 -11.28 6.23 1.26
CA ASN A 5 -11.23 5.98 2.69
C ASN A 5 -9.89 5.32 3.06
N PRO A 6 -9.23 5.76 4.15
CA PRO A 6 -8.05 5.09 4.67
C PRO A 6 -8.37 3.63 5.00
N ILE A 7 -7.42 2.74 4.71
CA ILE A 7 -7.50 1.33 5.08
C ILE A 7 -6.38 1.00 6.06
N THR A 8 -6.70 0.20 7.06
CA THR A 8 -5.72 -0.31 8.03
C THR A 8 -5.64 -1.82 7.88
N TYR A 9 -4.44 -2.30 7.57
CA TYR A 9 -4.07 -3.71 7.59
C TYR A 9 -3.43 -4.01 8.94
N ASN A 10 -4.03 -4.95 9.65
CA ASN A 10 -3.46 -5.47 10.89
C ASN A 10 -2.65 -6.73 10.57
N ASN A 11 -1.71 -7.06 11.45
CA ASN A 11 -0.84 -8.22 11.32
C ASN A 11 0.21 -8.12 10.20
N VAL A 12 0.69 -6.94 9.82
CA VAL A 12 1.75 -6.77 8.82
C VAL A 12 3.13 -6.71 9.50
N PRO A 13 3.84 -7.83 9.71
CA PRO A 13 5.19 -7.84 10.28
C PRO A 13 6.23 -7.25 9.30
N PRO A 14 7.47 -7.00 9.76
CA PRO A 14 8.49 -6.32 8.95
C PRO A 14 8.82 -7.00 7.62
N ASP A 15 8.78 -8.33 7.59
CA ASP A 15 9.00 -9.17 6.41
C ASP A 15 7.88 -9.00 5.37
N VAL A 16 6.61 -9.03 5.81
CA VAL A 16 5.46 -8.78 4.94
C VAL A 16 5.49 -7.35 4.41
N PHE A 17 5.78 -6.38 5.27
CA PHE A 17 5.90 -4.98 4.86
C PHE A 17 6.99 -4.77 3.81
N THR A 18 8.16 -5.37 4.02
CA THR A 18 9.29 -5.31 3.06
C THR A 18 8.93 -5.99 1.74
N CYS A 19 8.26 -7.14 1.79
CA CYS A 19 7.78 -7.84 0.60
C CYS A 19 6.75 -6.99 -0.18
N MET A 20 5.79 -6.38 0.52
CA MET A 20 4.76 -5.54 -0.08
C MET A 20 5.40 -4.35 -0.82
N LYS A 21 6.39 -3.67 -0.21
CA LYS A 21 7.13 -2.59 -0.88
C LYS A 21 7.77 -3.05 -2.18
N LYS A 22 8.39 -4.23 -2.20
CA LYS A 22 9.00 -4.78 -3.43
C LYS A 22 7.97 -5.06 -4.52
N LYS A 23 6.78 -5.55 -4.16
CA LYS A 23 5.69 -5.77 -5.12
C LYS A 23 5.14 -4.45 -5.68
N LEU A 24 4.99 -3.43 -4.85
CA LEU A 24 4.60 -2.08 -5.27
C LEU A 24 5.62 -1.49 -6.25
N GLU A 25 6.91 -1.53 -5.92
CA GLU A 25 8.00 -1.10 -6.80
C GLU A 25 7.99 -1.88 -8.13
N GLY A 26 7.81 -3.20 -8.08
CA GLY A 26 7.69 -4.04 -9.27
C GLY A 26 6.45 -3.74 -10.13
N ALA A 27 5.40 -3.16 -9.53
CA ALA A 27 4.21 -2.67 -10.21
C ALA A 27 4.34 -1.23 -10.71
N GLY A 28 5.53 -0.60 -10.55
CA GLY A 28 5.79 0.77 -10.95
C GLY A 28 5.26 1.82 -9.97
N ILE A 29 5.06 1.44 -8.70
CA ILE A 29 4.71 2.34 -7.60
C ILE A 29 5.93 2.52 -6.71
N HIS A 30 6.48 3.72 -6.70
CA HIS A 30 7.64 4.03 -5.88
C HIS A 30 7.22 4.14 -4.42
N VAL A 31 7.96 3.50 -3.52
CA VAL A 31 7.71 3.50 -2.08
C VAL A 31 8.96 3.94 -1.33
N PRO A 32 8.93 5.07 -0.60
CA PRO A 32 10.09 5.56 0.12
C PRO A 32 10.53 4.60 1.24
N PRO A 33 11.82 4.68 1.63
CA PRO A 33 12.33 3.93 2.78
C PRO A 33 11.68 4.42 4.07
N GLY A 34 11.72 3.58 5.12
CA GLY A 34 11.19 3.90 6.44
C GLY A 34 9.76 3.42 6.68
N ASN A 35 9.19 3.91 7.78
CA ASN A 35 7.91 3.45 8.32
C ASN A 35 6.73 4.30 7.86
N SER A 36 6.96 5.48 7.28
CA SER A 36 5.90 6.28 6.68
C SER A 36 6.41 7.04 5.46
N GLY A 37 5.50 7.45 4.59
CA GLY A 37 5.82 8.27 3.44
C GLY A 37 4.78 8.21 2.34
N ASP A 38 4.99 9.03 1.32
CA ASP A 38 4.13 9.08 0.13
C ASP A 38 4.62 8.07 -0.91
N MET A 39 3.74 7.13 -1.26
CA MET A 39 3.86 6.23 -2.41
C MET A 39 3.24 6.90 -3.63
N GLU A 40 3.94 6.85 -4.77
CA GLU A 40 3.41 7.38 -6.02
C GLU A 40 3.83 6.51 -7.20
N GLY A 41 2.88 6.26 -8.11
CA GLY A 41 3.18 5.60 -9.38
C GLY A 41 1.91 5.22 -10.14
N SER A 42 2.05 5.06 -11.45
CA SER A 42 0.91 4.80 -12.36
C SER A 42 -0.25 5.80 -12.20
N GLY A 43 0.07 7.03 -11.79
CA GLY A 43 -0.90 8.11 -11.53
C GLY A 43 -1.64 8.02 -10.19
N VAL A 44 -1.35 7.02 -9.35
CA VAL A 44 -1.91 6.88 -7.99
C VAL A 44 -0.93 7.46 -6.98
N LYS A 45 -1.45 8.26 -6.04
CA LYS A 45 -0.71 8.79 -4.89
C LYS A 45 -1.36 8.34 -3.59
N ALA A 46 -0.59 7.73 -2.70
CA ALA A 46 -1.08 7.26 -1.41
C ALA A 46 -0.04 7.46 -0.32
N HIS A 47 -0.46 7.80 0.89
CA HIS A 47 0.39 7.87 2.06
C HIS A 47 0.32 6.55 2.84
N PHE A 48 1.45 5.98 3.23
CA PHE A 48 1.49 4.84 4.14
C PHE A 48 2.08 5.22 5.49
N GLU A 49 1.60 4.56 6.54
CA GLU A 49 2.09 4.65 7.91
C GLU A 49 2.13 3.24 8.50
N TRP A 50 3.30 2.77 8.88
CA TRP A 50 3.53 1.47 9.51
C TRP A 50 4.09 1.67 10.91
N ASP A 51 3.52 1.00 11.90
CA ASP A 51 3.92 1.16 13.30
C ASP A 51 5.24 0.46 13.68
N GLY A 52 5.86 -0.27 12.75
CA GLY A 52 7.07 -1.04 13.01
C GLY A 52 6.82 -2.43 13.60
N ILE A 53 5.57 -2.77 13.93
CA ILE A 53 5.19 -3.98 14.66
C ILE A 53 4.26 -4.83 13.82
N LYS A 54 3.08 -4.30 13.46
CA LYS A 54 2.01 -5.05 12.78
C LYS A 54 0.91 -4.21 12.13
N ASN A 55 0.83 -2.91 12.39
CA ASN A 55 -0.26 -2.07 11.89
C ASN A 55 0.23 -1.22 10.74
N LEU A 56 -0.34 -1.43 9.56
CA LEU A 56 -0.08 -0.66 8.35
C LEU A 56 -1.36 0.10 7.96
N LYS A 57 -1.31 1.42 7.96
CA LYS A 57 -2.37 2.29 7.49
C LYS A 57 -1.98 2.87 6.14
N ILE A 58 -2.90 2.83 5.17
CA ILE A 58 -2.71 3.41 3.84
C ILE A 58 -3.86 4.36 3.56
N THR A 59 -3.52 5.59 3.17
CA THR A 59 -4.44 6.67 2.84
C THR A 59 -4.24 7.06 1.38
N ILE A 60 -5.22 6.78 0.52
CA ILE A 60 -5.14 7.16 -0.90
C ILE A 60 -5.42 8.66 -1.00
N ILE A 61 -4.40 9.44 -1.36
CA ILE A 61 -4.46 10.88 -1.51
C ILE A 61 -5.09 11.24 -2.86
N ASP A 62 -4.59 10.62 -3.93
CA ASP A 62 -5.02 10.89 -5.28
C ASP A 62 -5.01 9.63 -6.14
N LYS A 63 -5.86 9.61 -7.16
CA LYS A 63 -5.93 8.51 -8.12
C LYS A 63 -6.49 9.00 -9.46
N PRO A 64 -6.17 8.33 -10.57
CA PRO A 64 -6.83 8.59 -11.85
C PRO A 64 -8.34 8.38 -11.75
N PHE A 65 -9.13 9.17 -12.47
CA PHE A 65 -10.59 9.02 -12.53
C PHE A 65 -11.02 7.66 -13.09
N ILE A 66 -10.19 7.06 -13.95
CA ILE A 66 -10.44 5.76 -14.58
C ILE A 66 -10.30 4.56 -13.63
N VAL A 67 -9.59 4.70 -12.50
CA VAL A 67 -9.44 3.62 -11.52
C VAL A 67 -10.35 3.84 -10.33
N SER A 68 -11.00 2.79 -9.84
CA SER A 68 -11.85 2.88 -8.65
C SER A 68 -11.02 2.73 -7.37
N CYS A 69 -11.53 3.27 -6.27
CA CYS A 69 -10.92 3.05 -4.94
C CYS A 69 -10.83 1.56 -4.61
N GLY A 70 -11.87 0.78 -4.96
CA GLY A 70 -11.90 -0.67 -4.75
C GLY A 70 -10.79 -1.40 -5.52
N TYR A 71 -10.47 -0.95 -6.75
CA TYR A 71 -9.37 -1.53 -7.52
C TYR A 71 -8.01 -1.30 -6.84
N VAL A 72 -7.73 -0.06 -6.42
CA VAL A 72 -6.46 0.29 -5.75
C VAL A 72 -6.34 -0.45 -4.42
N ILE A 73 -7.39 -0.42 -3.60
CA ILE A 73 -7.44 -1.12 -2.30
C ILE A 73 -7.30 -2.63 -2.50
N GLY A 74 -7.99 -3.20 -3.50
CA GLY A 74 -7.89 -4.61 -3.84
C GLY A 74 -6.47 -5.02 -4.21
N LYS A 75 -5.80 -4.25 -5.07
CA LYS A 75 -4.40 -4.52 -5.45
C LYS A 75 -3.43 -4.46 -4.27
N ILE A 76 -3.59 -3.49 -3.38
CA ILE A 76 -2.77 -3.40 -2.17
C ILE A 76 -3.05 -4.61 -1.25
N THR A 77 -4.33 -4.99 -1.10
CA THR A 77 -4.73 -6.16 -0.32
C THR A 77 -4.13 -7.44 -0.89
N ASP A 78 -4.16 -7.61 -2.23
CA ASP A 78 -3.55 -8.75 -2.91
C ASP A 78 -2.04 -8.82 -2.61
N PHE A 79 -1.32 -7.70 -2.69
CA PHE A 79 0.11 -7.68 -2.37
C PHE A 79 0.40 -8.03 -0.91
N VAL A 80 -0.40 -7.50 0.02
CA VAL A 80 -0.30 -7.84 1.45
C VAL A 80 -0.55 -9.34 1.63
N HIS A 81 -1.62 -9.90 1.07
CA HIS A 81 -1.94 -11.33 1.14
C HIS A 81 -0.87 -12.22 0.51
N GLU A 82 -0.35 -11.88 -0.67
CA GLU A 82 0.72 -12.61 -1.34
C GLU A 82 2.01 -12.62 -0.51
N CYS A 83 2.27 -11.54 0.25
CA CYS A 83 3.42 -11.48 1.15
C CYS A 83 3.17 -12.19 2.47
N HIS A 84 1.91 -12.28 2.92
CA HIS A 84 1.49 -13.09 4.05
C HIS A 84 1.52 -14.60 3.77
N GLY A 85 1.51 -15.01 2.51
CA GLY A 85 1.29 -16.39 2.08
C GLY A 85 2.32 -16.87 1.08
N ASN A 86 3.51 -17.21 1.59
CA ASN A 86 4.20 -18.44 1.20
C ASN A 86 4.36 -19.26 2.49
N ALA A 87 3.27 -19.89 2.92
CA ALA A 87 3.22 -20.86 4.02
C ALA A 87 2.42 -22.07 3.54
#